data_AF-A0A1H5DUQ6-F1
#
_entry.id   AF-A0A1H5DUQ6-F1
#
_cell.length_a   1.000
_cell.length_b   1.000
_cell.length_c   1.000
_cell.angle_alpha   90.00
_cell.angle_beta   90.00
_cell.angle_gamma   90.00
#
_symmetry.space_group_name_H-M   'P 1'
#
loop_
_entity.id
_entity.type
_entity.pdbx_description
1 polymer ?
#
loop_
_entity_poly.entity_id
_entity_poly.type
_entity_poly.pdbx_seq_one_letter_code
_entity_poly.pdbx_strand_id
1 'polypeptide(L)'
;MSSFLEAIENITPEIYQSLKLAVEIGKWPDGRKLTQEQKELTLQALIAWEIHNLPEEERIGYMGPQECSSKSEPIPNLLFKSSDTLH
;
A
#
# COMPACT_ATOMS: atom_id res chain seq x y z
N MET A 1 16.25 13.82 12.74
CA MET A 1 15.44 12.70 12.20
C MET A 1 15.03 13.06 10.78
N SER A 2 15.97 13.16 9.84
CA SER A 2 15.72 13.74 8.49
C SER A 2 16.27 12.89 7.34
N SER A 3 17.30 12.07 7.60
CA SER A 3 17.98 11.26 6.59
C SER A 3 17.09 10.30 5.80
N PHE A 4 15.97 9.85 6.37
CA PHE A 4 15.07 8.90 5.71
C PHE A 4 14.16 9.56 4.66
N LEU A 5 13.54 10.68 5.02
CA LEU A 5 12.69 11.45 4.09
C LEU A 5 13.52 11.98 2.92
N GLU A 6 14.75 12.42 3.18
CA GLU A 6 15.69 12.85 2.13
C GLU A 6 16.09 11.70 1.18
N ALA A 7 16.20 10.46 1.70
CA ALA A 7 16.46 9.28 0.87
C ALA A 7 15.24 8.87 0.03
N ILE A 8 14.02 9.11 0.53
CA ILE A 8 12.78 8.91 -0.22
C ILE A 8 12.69 9.85 -1.43
N GLU A 9 13.12 11.10 -1.26
CA GLU A 9 13.10 12.09 -2.35
C GLU A 9 14.05 11.74 -3.50
N ASN A 10 15.06 10.89 -3.25
CA ASN A 10 16.03 10.42 -4.24
C ASN A 10 16.09 8.88 -4.33
N ILE A 11 14.92 8.21 -4.34
CA ILE A 11 14.89 6.75 -4.49
C ILE A 11 15.46 6.35 -5.86
N THR A 12 16.63 5.73 -5.82
CA THR A 12 17.17 4.92 -6.92
C THR A 12 16.59 3.49 -6.82
N PRO A 13 16.62 2.71 -7.91
CA PRO A 13 16.16 1.31 -7.88
C PRO A 13 16.87 0.45 -6.82
N GLU A 14 18.14 0.74 -6.54
CA GLU A 14 18.94 0.04 -5.52
C GLU A 14 18.49 0.39 -4.09
N ILE A 15 18.19 1.67 -3.84
CA ILE A 15 17.64 2.14 -2.57
C ILE A 15 16.25 1.54 -2.35
N TYR A 16 15.41 1.52 -3.39
CA TYR A 16 14.09 0.89 -3.33
C TYR A 16 14.17 -0.57 -2.86
N GLN A 17 15.05 -1.39 -3.45
CA GLN A 17 15.18 -2.79 -3.06
C GLN A 17 15.66 -2.95 -1.61
N SER A 18 16.61 -2.12 -1.18
CA SER A 18 17.12 -2.13 0.20
C SER A 18 16.03 -1.76 1.22
N LEU A 19 15.22 -0.75 0.89
CA LEU A 19 14.10 -0.31 1.74
C LEU A 19 12.97 -1.34 1.78
N LYS A 20 12.64 -1.95 0.65
CA LYS A 20 11.65 -3.04 0.58
C LYS A 20 12.06 -4.20 1.48
N LEU A 21 13.32 -4.65 1.36
CA LEU A 21 13.86 -5.70 2.23
C LEU A 21 13.79 -5.29 3.71
N ALA A 22 14.15 -4.05 4.04
CA ALA A 22 14.12 -3.56 5.41
C ALA A 22 12.71 -3.59 6.03
N VAL A 23 11.68 -3.27 5.24
CA VAL A 23 10.26 -3.32 5.65
C VAL A 23 9.78 -4.77 5.83
N GLU A 24 10.20 -5.68 4.94
CA GLU A 24 9.86 -7.11 5.02
C GLU A 24 10.46 -7.77 6.26
N ILE A 25 11.74 -7.53 6.54
CA ILE A 25 12.44 -8.11 7.70
C ILE A 25 12.24 -7.33 9.01
N GLY A 26 11.74 -6.09 8.92
CA GLY A 26 11.57 -5.18 10.07
C GLY A 26 12.89 -4.68 10.67
N LYS A 27 13.96 -4.63 9.87
CA LYS A 27 15.29 -4.17 10.28
C LYS A 27 15.94 -3.39 9.15
N TRP A 28 16.65 -2.33 9.50
CA TRP A 28 17.53 -1.61 8.60
C TRP A 28 18.69 -2.49 8.12
N PRO A 29 19.31 -2.19 6.96
CA PRO A 29 20.52 -2.87 6.50
C PRO A 29 21.67 -2.77 7.52
N ASP A 30 21.71 -1.69 8.31
CA ASP A 30 22.62 -1.53 9.46
C ASP A 30 22.31 -2.43 10.66
N GLY A 31 21.28 -3.29 10.59
CA GLY A 31 20.89 -4.23 11.64
C GLY A 31 20.03 -3.62 12.76
N ARG A 32 19.76 -2.31 12.71
CA ARG A 32 18.85 -1.63 13.65
C ARG A 32 17.41 -2.06 13.41
N LYS A 33 16.62 -2.21 14.47
CA LYS A 33 15.18 -2.51 14.33
C LYS A 33 14.43 -1.32 13.72
N LEU A 34 13.49 -1.62 12.83
CA LEU A 34 12.57 -0.64 12.28
C LEU A 34 11.42 -0.42 13.28
N THR A 35 11.12 0.83 13.62
CA THR A 35 9.91 1.10 14.42
C THR A 35 8.66 0.96 13.55
N GLN A 36 7.49 0.76 14.19
CA GLN A 36 6.24 0.62 13.46
C GLN A 36 5.92 1.87 12.62
N GLU A 37 6.10 3.07 13.20
CA GLU A 37 5.91 4.35 12.51
C GLU A 37 6.87 4.51 11.32
N GLN A 38 8.15 4.14 11.50
CA GLN A 38 9.12 4.14 10.40
C GLN A 38 8.72 3.16 9.30
N LYS A 39 8.20 1.99 9.66
CA LYS A 39 7.74 0.98 8.72
C LYS A 39 6.58 1.50 7.87
N GLU A 40 5.59 2.12 8.50
CA GLU A 40 4.41 2.69 7.84
C GLU A 40 4.80 3.82 6.87
N LEU A 41 5.62 4.76 7.33
CA LEU A 41 6.13 5.85 6.49
C LEU A 41 6.94 5.31 5.30
N THR A 42 7.77 4.28 5.53
CA THR A 42 8.56 3.66 4.45
C THR A 42 7.68 2.97 3.44
N LEU A 43 6.66 2.25 3.90
CA LEU A 43 5.74 1.57 3.01
C LEU A 43 4.96 2.57 2.13
N GLN A 44 4.46 3.66 2.72
CA GLN A 44 3.76 4.71 1.97
C GLN A 44 4.65 5.34 0.89
N ALA A 45 5.92 5.61 1.24
CA ALA A 45 6.89 6.14 0.30
C ALA A 45 7.19 5.20 -0.87
N LEU A 46 7.38 3.90 -0.59
CA LEU A 46 7.63 2.89 -1.63
C LEU A 46 6.44 2.79 -2.59
N ILE A 47 5.21 2.74 -2.06
CA ILE A 47 3.99 2.71 -2.87
C ILE A 47 3.88 3.95 -3.77
N ALA A 48 4.15 5.14 -3.22
CA ALA A 48 4.11 6.38 -4.00
C ALA A 48 5.14 6.36 -5.14
N TRP A 49 6.34 5.87 -4.89
CA TRP A 49 7.37 5.73 -5.92
C TRP A 49 6.98 4.72 -7.01
N GLU A 50 6.43 3.57 -6.63
CA GLU A 50 5.99 2.50 -7.54
C GLU A 50 4.91 2.93 -8.52
N ILE A 51 3.98 3.80 -8.08
CA ILE A 51 2.93 4.34 -8.95
C ILE A 51 3.52 5.06 -10.17
N HIS A 52 4.66 5.74 -9.98
CA HIS A 52 5.32 6.51 -11.02
C HIS A 52 6.37 5.73 -11.82
N ASN A 53 7.00 4.71 -11.21
CA ASN A 53 8.18 4.04 -11.79
C ASN A 53 7.93 2.61 -12.25
N LEU A 54 6.86 1.94 -11.80
CA LEU A 54 6.59 0.53 -12.09
C LEU A 54 5.19 0.32 -12.70
N PRO A 55 5.05 -0.67 -13.61
CA PRO A 55 3.75 -1.10 -14.11
C PRO A 55 2.94 -1.72 -12.97
N GLU A 56 1.61 -1.64 -13.05
CA GLU A 56 0.69 -2.05 -11.97
C GLU A 56 0.94 -3.49 -11.49
N GLU A 57 1.30 -4.38 -12.41
CA GLU A 57 1.61 -5.79 -12.18
C GLU A 57 2.86 -6.05 -11.33
N GLU A 58 3.77 -5.08 -11.22
CA GLU A 58 4.99 -5.18 -10.42
C GLU A 58 4.90 -4.40 -9.09
N ARG A 59 3.77 -3.73 -8.83
CA ARG A 59 3.57 -2.93 -7.61
C ARG A 59 3.28 -3.80 -6.40
N ILE A 60 3.72 -3.34 -5.23
CA ILE A 60 3.39 -3.94 -3.94
C ILE A 60 1.86 -3.91 -3.78
N GLY A 61 1.31 -5.07 -3.41
CA GLY A 61 -0.13 -5.23 -3.21
C GLY A 61 -0.92 -5.56 -4.48
N TYR A 62 -0.27 -5.71 -5.64
CA TYR A 62 -0.92 -6.25 -6.82
C TYR A 62 -1.37 -7.69 -6.58
N MET A 63 -2.68 -7.94 -6.65
CA MET A 63 -3.28 -9.28 -6.50
C MET A 63 -3.78 -9.85 -7.83
N GLY A 64 -3.30 -9.36 -8.98
CA GLY A 64 -3.78 -9.85 -10.28
C GLY A 64 -5.29 -9.65 -10.48
N PRO A 65 -5.87 -10.27 -11.53
CA PRO A 65 -7.32 -10.40 -11.67
C PRO A 65 -7.93 -11.43 -10.70
N GLN A 66 -7.25 -11.75 -9.58
CA GLN A 66 -7.75 -12.67 -8.57
C GLN A 66 -8.85 -11.95 -7.79
N GLU A 67 -10.06 -11.96 -8.35
CA GLU A 67 -11.23 -11.52 -7.61
C GLU A 67 -11.39 -12.42 -6.38
N CYS A 68 -11.46 -11.84 -5.18
CA CYS A 68 -11.84 -12.58 -3.99
C CYS A 68 -13.13 -13.35 -4.29
N SER A 69 -13.11 -14.68 -4.20
CA SER A 69 -14.27 -15.54 -4.48
C SER A 69 -15.49 -15.19 -3.62
N SER A 70 -15.29 -14.46 -2.53
CA SER A 70 -16.32 -13.83 -1.72
C SER A 70 -16.83 -12.52 -2.32
N LYS A 71 -17.15 -12.47 -3.62
CA LYS A 71 -18.02 -11.41 -4.17
C LYS A 71 -19.36 -11.53 -3.46
N SER A 72 -19.45 -10.92 -2.29
CA SER A 72 -20.67 -10.75 -1.52
C SER A 72 -21.70 -10.13 -2.44
N GLU A 73 -22.87 -10.74 -2.47
CA GLU A 73 -24.02 -10.28 -3.24
C GLU A 73 -24.18 -8.75 -3.13
N PRO A 74 -24.67 -8.09 -4.20
CA PRO A 74 -24.95 -6.66 -4.14
C PRO A 74 -25.88 -6.42 -2.96
N ILE A 75 -25.39 -5.74 -1.92
CA ILE A 75 -26.19 -5.34 -0.76
C ILE A 75 -27.35 -4.53 -1.34
N PRO A 76 -28.61 -5.02 -1.26
CA PRO A 76 -29.74 -4.30 -1.80
C PRO A 76 -29.78 -2.96 -1.07
N ASN A 77 -29.79 -1.86 -1.82
CA ASN A 77 -29.88 -0.53 -1.23
C ASN A 77 -31.32 -0.32 -0.72
N LEU A 78 -31.61 -0.89 0.45
CA LEU A 78 -32.93 -0.88 1.12
C LEU A 78 -33.35 0.52 1.57
N LEU A 79 -32.45 1.52 1.47
CA LEU A 79 -32.70 2.91 1.85
C LEU A 79 -33.63 3.66 0.89
N PHE A 80 -33.94 3.12 -0.29
CA PHE A 80 -34.83 3.76 -1.26
C PHE A 80 -36.24 3.15 -1.35
N LYS A 81 -36.60 2.19 -0.48
CA LYS A 81 -37.92 1.52 -0.50
C LYS A 81 -38.93 2.07 0.50
N SER A 82 -38.98 3.39 0.69
CA SER A 82 -40.06 4.05 1.42
C SER A 82 -40.72 5.12 0.56
N SER A 83 -41.49 4.69 -0.43
CA SER A 83 -42.40 5.59 -1.13
C SER A 83 -43.57 4.84 -1.77
N ASP A 84 -44.31 4.04 -0.99
CA ASP A 84 -45.64 3.54 -1.37
C ASP A 84 -46.57 3.46 -0.14
N THR A 85 -46.64 4.56 0.61
CA THR A 85 -47.75 4.83 1.53
C THR A 85 -48.36 6.18 1.20
N LEU A 86 -49.09 6.25 0.07
CA LEU A 86 -50.22 7.16 -0.14
C LEU A 86 -50.89 6.90 -1.50
N HIS A 87 -51.90 6.01 -1.52
CA HIS A 87 -53.21 6.28 -2.14
C HIS A 87 -54.25 5.29 -1.63
#